data_AF-V6MK21-F1
#
_entry.id   AF-V6MK21-F1
#
_cell.length_a   1.000
_cell.length_b   1.000
_cell.length_c   1.000
_cell.angle_alpha   90.00
_cell.angle_beta   90.00
_cell.angle_gamma   90.00
#
_symmetry.space_group_name_H-M   'P 1'
#
loop_
_entity.id
_entity.type
_entity.pdbx_description
1 polymer ?
#
loop_
_entity_poly.entity_id
_entity_poly.type
_entity_poly.pdbx_seq_one_letter_code
_entity_poly.pdbx_strand_id
1 'polypeptide(L)'
;MNKHRFGVSGSTILTSPEQFGELFWDDIDVIEIGEFPNESAFRAFLDLCKEKQMPFGVHSPLLRNGSKYDLIEKVSFEPIAARKNLEREAALLSRLGAEYILVHFPYFKGETTENVNEKIENGLKDLSRIQKEYGIPIVCEPKLGMGRSAKGIQYLDSFPIKKWEKYNLKLCIDIGDYLIATGDEIVTYLEKWKDHIKVVHLHNVAYEGDRYIWIPVHPSHEDKGKQYKIAHILSFLSKCKEM
;
A
#
# COMPACT_ATOMS: atom_id res chain seq x y z
N MET A 1 20.06 16.38 -7.02
CA MET A 1 18.76 15.83 -7.47
C MET A 1 18.43 14.73 -6.49
N ASN A 2 17.29 14.80 -5.82
CA ASN A 2 16.85 13.68 -4.99
C ASN A 2 16.55 12.49 -5.92
N LYS A 3 17.17 11.35 -5.65
CA LYS A 3 17.04 10.11 -6.43
C LYS A 3 15.88 9.33 -5.83
N HIS A 4 14.86 9.02 -6.64
CA HIS A 4 13.78 8.11 -6.25
C HIS A 4 14.37 6.80 -5.72
N ARG A 5 13.85 6.33 -4.58
CA ARG A 5 14.22 5.04 -3.98
C ARG A 5 13.50 3.88 -4.66
N PHE A 6 14.21 2.78 -4.88
CA PHE A 6 13.64 1.52 -5.36
C PHE A 6 13.51 0.55 -4.20
N GLY A 7 12.45 -0.26 -4.22
CA GLY A 7 12.25 -1.28 -3.19
C GLY A 7 11.63 -2.54 -3.74
N VAL A 8 11.74 -3.61 -2.94
CA VAL A 8 11.18 -4.92 -3.26
C VAL A 8 10.09 -5.24 -2.25
N SER A 9 8.94 -5.69 -2.75
CA SER A 9 7.86 -6.16 -1.91
C SER A 9 8.04 -7.64 -1.58
N GLY A 10 7.89 -8.04 -0.33
CA GLY A 10 7.87 -9.44 0.11
C GLY A 10 6.75 -10.26 -0.54
N SER A 11 5.75 -9.62 -1.14
CA SER A 11 4.71 -10.30 -1.91
C SER A 11 5.26 -11.04 -3.14
N THR A 12 6.43 -10.65 -3.67
CA THR A 12 7.09 -11.34 -4.80
C THR A 12 7.53 -12.77 -4.45
N ILE A 13 7.77 -13.03 -3.16
CA ILE A 13 8.10 -14.34 -2.61
C ILE A 13 7.00 -14.89 -1.68
N LEU A 14 5.81 -14.30 -1.71
CA LEU A 14 4.68 -14.65 -0.83
C LEU A 14 5.04 -14.62 0.67
N THR A 15 6.00 -13.78 1.06
CA THR A 15 6.58 -13.74 2.40
C THR A 15 7.03 -15.13 2.88
N SER A 16 7.64 -15.92 1.98
CA SER A 16 8.20 -17.22 2.29
C SER A 16 9.54 -17.08 3.01
N PRO A 17 9.70 -17.59 4.26
CA PRO A 17 10.94 -17.42 5.02
C PRO A 17 12.17 -18.03 4.36
N GLU A 18 11.98 -19.11 3.60
CA GLU A 18 13.05 -19.80 2.87
C GLU A 18 13.62 -18.95 1.73
N GLN A 19 12.90 -17.90 1.31
CA GLN A 19 13.24 -17.05 0.18
C GLN A 19 13.60 -15.61 0.59
N PHE A 20 13.72 -15.29 1.88
CA PHE A 20 14.04 -13.91 2.31
C PHE A 20 15.30 -13.35 1.67
N GLY A 21 16.31 -14.19 1.42
CA GLY A 21 17.53 -13.78 0.72
C GLY A 21 17.27 -13.22 -0.69
N GLU A 22 16.20 -13.67 -1.35
CA GLU A 22 15.82 -13.19 -2.69
C GLU A 22 15.30 -11.75 -2.70
N LEU A 23 15.04 -11.14 -1.54
CA LEU A 23 14.59 -9.74 -1.44
C LEU A 23 15.75 -8.73 -1.46
N PHE A 24 16.99 -9.17 -1.24
CA PHE A 24 18.14 -8.28 -1.05
C PHE A 24 18.92 -8.10 -2.36
N TRP A 25 18.40 -7.27 -3.26
CA TRP A 25 19.06 -6.95 -4.54
C TRP A 25 20.13 -5.87 -4.34
N ASP A 26 21.10 -5.78 -5.26
CA ASP A 26 22.23 -4.83 -5.12
C ASP A 26 21.82 -3.36 -5.23
N ASP A 27 20.74 -3.06 -5.98
CA ASP A 27 20.34 -1.69 -6.35
C ASP A 27 18.99 -1.26 -5.71
N ILE A 28 18.63 -1.83 -4.55
CA ILE A 28 17.41 -1.46 -3.83
C ILE A 28 17.74 -0.70 -2.54
N ASP A 29 16.85 0.19 -2.15
CA ASP A 29 17.03 1.10 -1.01
C ASP A 29 16.14 0.71 0.19
N VAL A 30 15.15 -0.16 -0.01
CA VAL A 30 14.17 -0.56 1.01
C VAL A 30 13.48 -1.87 0.64
N ILE A 31 13.11 -2.66 1.65
CA ILE A 31 12.20 -3.80 1.50
C ILE A 31 10.88 -3.48 2.19
N GLU A 32 9.75 -3.71 1.53
CA GLU A 32 8.44 -3.71 2.18
C GLU A 32 7.96 -5.15 2.34
N ILE A 33 7.58 -5.56 3.54
CA ILE A 33 7.09 -6.93 3.76
C ILE A 33 6.08 -7.01 4.90
N GLY A 34 5.18 -7.98 4.83
CA GLY A 34 4.17 -8.23 5.85
C GLY A 34 3.67 -9.67 5.81
N GLU A 35 2.64 -9.97 6.57
CA GLU A 35 2.01 -11.30 6.60
C GLU A 35 2.97 -12.46 6.91
N PHE A 36 3.91 -12.22 7.82
CA PHE A 36 4.80 -13.27 8.30
C PHE A 36 4.00 -14.46 8.86
N PRO A 37 4.48 -15.71 8.63
CA PRO A 37 3.81 -16.91 9.17
C PRO A 37 3.74 -16.91 10.69
N ASN A 38 4.76 -16.37 11.34
CA ASN A 38 4.93 -16.37 12.77
C ASN A 38 6.02 -15.37 13.18
N GLU A 39 6.18 -15.16 14.49
CA GLU A 39 7.20 -14.27 15.03
C GLU A 39 8.63 -14.71 14.70
N SER A 40 8.92 -16.00 14.64
CA SER A 40 10.26 -16.50 14.34
C SER A 40 10.71 -16.09 12.94
N ALA A 41 9.81 -16.18 11.95
CA ALA A 41 10.06 -15.70 10.60
C ALA A 41 10.26 -14.18 10.56
N PHE A 42 9.46 -13.42 11.29
CA PHE A 42 9.65 -11.97 11.40
C PHE A 42 11.03 -11.63 11.98
N ARG A 43 11.45 -12.30 13.06
CA ARG A 43 12.78 -12.10 13.65
C ARG A 43 13.91 -12.45 12.69
N ALA A 44 13.79 -13.57 11.97
CA ALA A 44 14.78 -13.96 10.97
C ALA A 44 14.92 -12.90 9.85
N PHE A 45 13.81 -12.32 9.41
CA PHE A 45 13.84 -11.20 8.46
C PHE A 45 14.55 -9.96 9.04
N LEU A 46 14.24 -9.58 10.29
CA LEU A 46 14.92 -8.46 10.95
C LEU A 46 16.42 -8.67 11.10
N ASP A 47 16.85 -9.89 11.44
CA ASP A 47 18.27 -10.23 11.56
C ASP A 47 18.99 -10.06 10.21
N LEU A 48 18.35 -10.47 9.10
CA LEU A 48 18.87 -10.25 7.75
C LEU A 48 18.93 -8.77 7.39
N CYS A 49 17.88 -7.99 7.68
CA CYS A 49 17.90 -6.54 7.47
C CYS A 49 19.04 -5.88 8.24
N LYS A 50 19.28 -6.30 9.48
CA LYS A 50 20.39 -5.79 10.29
C LYS A 50 21.75 -6.18 9.74
N GLU A 51 21.93 -7.45 9.33
CA GLU A 51 23.17 -7.94 8.72
C GLU A 51 23.52 -7.16 7.44
N LYS A 52 22.52 -6.94 6.58
CA LYS A 52 22.67 -6.27 5.29
C LYS A 52 22.52 -4.74 5.36
N GLN A 53 22.24 -4.19 6.54
CA GLN A 53 21.94 -2.77 6.74
C GLN A 53 20.82 -2.26 5.82
N MET A 54 19.82 -3.11 5.54
CA MET A 54 18.71 -2.81 4.64
C MET A 54 17.53 -2.20 5.42
N PRO A 55 17.09 -0.98 5.08
CA PRO A 55 15.88 -0.42 5.65
C PRO A 55 14.64 -1.21 5.25
N PHE A 56 13.60 -1.13 6.09
CA PHE A 56 12.35 -1.84 5.82
C PHE A 56 11.12 -1.04 6.18
N GLY A 57 10.08 -1.21 5.37
CA GLY A 57 8.69 -0.88 5.70
C GLY A 57 7.90 -2.16 6.00
N VAL A 58 6.77 -2.03 6.69
CA VAL A 58 5.88 -3.17 6.94
C VAL A 58 4.51 -2.98 6.32
N HIS A 59 4.09 -3.98 5.56
CA HIS A 59 2.74 -4.06 5.02
C HIS A 59 1.81 -4.74 6.03
N SER A 60 1.00 -3.98 6.76
CA SER A 60 0.11 -4.51 7.79
C SER A 60 -0.98 -5.41 7.17
N PRO A 61 -1.36 -6.54 7.81
CA PRO A 61 -0.93 -6.97 9.14
C PRO A 61 0.48 -7.58 9.14
N LEU A 62 1.17 -7.45 10.27
CA LEU A 62 2.50 -8.02 10.44
C LEU A 62 2.47 -9.55 10.29
N LEU A 63 1.46 -10.21 10.87
CA LEU A 63 1.30 -11.67 10.79
C LEU A 63 0.08 -12.04 9.93
N ARG A 64 0.17 -13.14 9.18
CA ARG A 64 -0.88 -13.59 8.22
C ARG A 64 -2.23 -13.97 8.83
N ASN A 65 -2.33 -14.02 10.16
CA ASN A 65 -3.58 -14.30 10.87
C ASN A 65 -4.42 -13.04 11.12
N GLY A 66 -3.92 -11.86 10.79
CA GLY A 66 -4.68 -10.62 10.77
C GLY A 66 -5.52 -10.46 9.50
N SER A 67 -6.10 -9.28 9.32
CA SER A 67 -6.81 -8.92 8.10
C SER A 67 -6.41 -7.52 7.65
N LYS A 68 -6.32 -7.36 6.33
CA LYS A 68 -5.90 -6.12 5.69
C LYS A 68 -7.03 -5.09 5.57
N TYR A 69 -8.28 -5.55 5.55
CA TYR A 69 -9.38 -4.78 4.95
C TYR A 69 -10.39 -4.23 5.97
N ASP A 70 -10.14 -4.40 7.25
CA ASP A 70 -11.14 -4.18 8.31
C ASP A 70 -11.15 -2.77 8.90
N LEU A 71 -10.32 -1.84 8.43
CA LEU A 71 -10.15 -0.53 9.11
C LEU A 71 -11.39 0.39 9.06
N ILE A 72 -12.27 0.21 8.07
CA ILE A 72 -13.50 0.99 7.88
C ILE A 72 -14.75 0.17 8.21
N GLU A 73 -14.81 -1.06 7.70
CA GLU A 73 -15.97 -1.93 7.82
C GLU A 73 -15.54 -3.38 8.03
N LYS A 74 -16.40 -4.16 8.66
CA LYS A 74 -16.11 -5.56 8.95
C LYS A 74 -16.07 -6.40 7.67
N VAL A 75 -14.91 -6.92 7.32
CA VAL A 75 -14.65 -7.99 6.36
C VAL A 75 -14.42 -9.31 7.08
N SER A 76 -13.45 -9.36 7.99
CA SER A 76 -13.09 -10.53 8.80
C SER A 76 -13.18 -10.23 10.29
N PHE A 77 -12.67 -9.07 10.72
CA PHE A 77 -12.68 -8.61 12.11
C PHE A 77 -13.49 -7.32 12.26
N GLU A 78 -13.95 -7.05 13.48
CA GLU A 78 -14.56 -5.76 13.78
C GLU A 78 -13.52 -4.63 13.59
N PRO A 79 -13.89 -3.47 13.01
CA PRO A 79 -12.93 -2.38 12.76
C PRO A 79 -12.17 -1.92 13.99
N ILE A 80 -12.82 -1.93 15.16
CA ILE A 80 -12.17 -1.60 16.43
C ILE A 80 -11.06 -2.61 16.78
N ALA A 81 -11.26 -3.89 16.50
CA ALA A 81 -10.26 -4.93 16.74
C ALA A 81 -9.07 -4.78 15.78
N ALA A 82 -9.34 -4.51 14.49
CA ALA A 82 -8.30 -4.27 13.49
C ALA A 82 -7.44 -3.05 13.85
N ARG A 83 -8.07 -1.94 14.28
CA ARG A 83 -7.36 -0.72 14.74
C ARG A 83 -6.51 -0.98 15.98
N LYS A 84 -7.01 -1.74 16.95
CA LYS A 84 -6.23 -2.16 18.12
C LYS A 84 -5.02 -3.03 17.75
N ASN A 85 -5.15 -3.87 16.71
CA ASN A 85 -4.03 -4.65 16.22
C ASN A 85 -2.98 -3.75 15.56
N LEU A 86 -3.39 -2.87 14.65
CA LEU A 86 -2.50 -1.90 14.00
C LEU A 86 -1.76 -1.02 15.03
N GLU A 87 -2.44 -0.62 16.10
CA GLU A 87 -1.82 0.15 17.18
C GLU A 87 -0.69 -0.63 17.91
N ARG A 88 -0.88 -1.92 18.14
CA ARG A 88 0.18 -2.79 18.71
C ARG A 88 1.34 -2.96 17.74
N GLU A 89 1.04 -3.12 16.46
CA GLU A 89 2.06 -3.21 15.40
C GLU A 89 2.84 -1.89 15.31
N ALA A 90 2.18 -0.73 15.33
CA ALA A 90 2.82 0.58 15.34
C ALA A 90 3.77 0.75 16.53
N ALA A 91 3.33 0.36 17.73
CA ALA A 91 4.17 0.40 18.92
C ALA A 91 5.42 -0.49 18.79
N LEU A 92 5.27 -1.69 18.22
CA LEU A 92 6.37 -2.63 18.01
C LEU A 92 7.34 -2.13 16.93
N LEU A 93 6.82 -1.78 15.76
CA LEU A 93 7.59 -1.44 14.57
C LEU A 93 8.33 -0.11 14.71
N SER A 94 7.74 0.84 15.42
CA SER A 94 8.43 2.08 15.82
C SER A 94 9.70 1.77 16.61
N ARG A 95 9.63 0.89 17.62
CA ARG A 95 10.82 0.49 18.42
C ARG A 95 11.87 -0.29 17.62
N LEU A 96 11.43 -1.00 16.58
CA LEU A 96 12.31 -1.80 15.72
C LEU A 96 12.91 -1.00 14.55
N GLY A 97 12.54 0.28 14.42
CA GLY A 97 13.09 1.17 13.39
C GLY A 97 12.52 0.94 11.99
N ALA A 98 11.29 0.41 11.88
CA ALA A 98 10.60 0.37 10.59
C ALA A 98 10.38 1.79 10.06
N GLU A 99 10.61 2.01 8.76
CA GLU A 99 10.50 3.35 8.17
C GLU A 99 9.05 3.82 8.04
N TYR A 100 8.12 2.88 7.86
CA TYR A 100 6.68 3.14 7.75
C TYR A 100 5.87 1.85 7.92
N ILE A 101 4.55 2.04 8.10
CA ILE A 101 3.54 0.98 8.02
C ILE A 101 2.60 1.29 6.87
N LEU A 102 2.46 0.39 5.92
CA LEU A 102 1.44 0.46 4.89
C LEU A 102 0.17 -0.27 5.35
N VAL A 103 -0.98 0.35 5.13
CA VAL A 103 -2.31 -0.23 5.42
C VAL A 103 -3.21 -0.08 4.22
N HIS A 104 -4.08 -1.07 3.98
CA HIS A 104 -5.13 -0.92 2.97
C HIS A 104 -6.23 0.03 3.47
N PHE A 105 -6.17 1.29 3.03
CA PHE A 105 -7.10 2.33 3.41
C PHE A 105 -7.18 3.45 2.35
N PRO A 106 -8.38 3.94 1.99
CA PRO A 106 -9.67 3.36 2.32
C PRO A 106 -9.93 2.04 1.56
N TYR A 107 -10.57 1.09 2.25
CA TYR A 107 -11.14 -0.10 1.62
C TYR A 107 -12.65 -0.11 1.86
N PHE A 108 -13.40 -0.40 0.80
CA PHE A 108 -14.84 -0.64 0.83
C PHE A 108 -15.11 -1.89 -0.01
N LYS A 109 -15.91 -2.82 0.49
CA LYS A 109 -16.30 -4.03 -0.26
C LYS A 109 -16.99 -3.68 -1.58
N GLY A 110 -17.75 -2.59 -1.60
CA GLY A 110 -18.48 -2.14 -2.76
C GLY A 110 -19.15 -0.81 -2.51
N GLU A 111 -20.30 -0.61 -3.16
CA GLU A 111 -21.12 0.57 -2.93
C GLU A 111 -21.78 0.53 -1.56
N THR A 112 -21.89 1.69 -0.91
CA THR A 112 -22.58 1.84 0.38
C THR A 112 -23.53 3.03 0.34
N THR A 113 -24.60 2.94 1.12
CA THR A 113 -25.55 4.03 1.38
C THR A 113 -25.15 4.88 2.58
N GLU A 114 -24.12 4.46 3.33
CA GLU A 114 -23.62 5.20 4.48
C GLU A 114 -22.83 6.44 4.05
N ASN A 115 -22.59 7.35 5.00
CA ASN A 115 -21.80 8.54 4.76
C ASN A 115 -20.31 8.19 4.57
N VAL A 116 -19.91 7.98 3.31
CA VAL A 116 -18.54 7.63 2.90
C VAL A 116 -17.51 8.63 3.43
N ASN A 117 -17.78 9.93 3.31
CA ASN A 117 -16.85 10.97 3.78
C ASN A 117 -16.62 10.88 5.29
N GLU A 118 -17.68 10.63 6.06
CA GLU A 118 -17.57 10.45 7.50
C GLU A 118 -16.78 9.19 7.87
N LYS A 119 -17.02 8.08 7.16
CA LYS A 119 -16.27 6.82 7.36
C LYS A 119 -14.77 6.99 7.11
N ILE A 120 -14.41 7.60 5.98
CA ILE A 120 -13.01 7.90 5.66
C ILE A 120 -12.43 8.84 6.72
N GLU A 121 -13.10 9.94 7.04
CA GLU A 121 -12.60 10.91 8.00
C GLU A 121 -12.40 10.32 9.41
N ASN A 122 -13.29 9.44 9.87
CA ASN A 122 -13.12 8.75 11.14
C ASN A 122 -11.94 7.78 11.13
N GLY A 123 -11.74 7.03 10.03
CA GLY A 123 -10.53 6.22 9.87
C GLY A 123 -9.24 7.05 9.87
N LEU A 124 -9.23 8.20 9.18
CA LEU A 124 -8.08 9.11 9.16
C LEU A 124 -7.75 9.68 10.55
N LYS A 125 -8.75 9.97 11.39
CA LYS A 125 -8.52 10.39 12.79
C LYS A 125 -7.75 9.34 13.57
N ASP A 126 -8.16 8.08 13.46
CA ASP A 126 -7.52 6.98 14.18
C ASP A 126 -6.11 6.71 13.68
N LEU A 127 -5.92 6.64 12.36
CA LEU A 127 -4.60 6.44 11.75
C LEU A 127 -3.65 7.60 12.09
N SER A 128 -4.12 8.85 12.02
CA SER A 128 -3.31 10.02 12.39
C SER A 128 -2.94 10.01 13.87
N ARG A 129 -3.85 9.58 14.77
CA ARG A 129 -3.55 9.41 16.19
C ARG A 129 -2.43 8.39 16.38
N ILE A 130 -2.57 7.19 15.81
CA ILE A 130 -1.57 6.12 15.93
C ILE A 130 -0.20 6.60 15.39
N GLN A 131 -0.17 7.20 14.19
CA GLN A 131 1.06 7.75 13.62
C GLN A 131 1.75 8.75 14.56
N LYS A 132 0.98 9.68 15.16
CA LYS A 132 1.53 10.70 16.06
C LYS A 132 2.00 10.10 17.39
N GLU A 133 1.24 9.17 17.95
CA GLU A 133 1.51 8.56 19.25
C GLU A 133 2.79 7.72 19.23
N TYR A 134 3.00 6.93 18.17
CA TYR A 134 4.15 6.04 18.07
C TYR A 134 5.27 6.58 17.18
N GLY A 135 5.09 7.75 16.56
CA GLY A 135 6.12 8.41 15.75
C GLY A 135 6.54 7.62 14.49
N ILE A 136 5.69 6.71 14.00
CA ILE A 136 5.94 5.91 12.79
C ILE A 136 4.98 6.34 11.67
N PRO A 137 5.48 6.69 10.46
CA PRO A 137 4.63 7.05 9.34
C PRO A 137 3.65 5.93 8.96
N ILE A 138 2.39 6.28 8.73
CA ILE A 138 1.38 5.38 8.15
C ILE A 138 1.12 5.81 6.70
N VAL A 139 1.19 4.85 5.80
CA VAL A 139 0.95 5.00 4.36
C VAL A 139 -0.33 4.26 4.02
N CYS A 140 -1.30 4.97 3.44
CA CYS A 140 -2.62 4.46 3.12
C CYS A 140 -2.67 4.00 1.66
N GLU A 141 -3.00 2.75 1.42
CA GLU A 141 -3.20 2.19 0.08
C GLU A 141 -4.70 1.96 -0.18
N PRO A 142 -5.38 2.79 -0.99
CA PRO A 142 -6.74 2.50 -1.41
C PRO A 142 -6.75 1.27 -2.32
N LYS A 143 -7.63 0.31 -2.02
CA LYS A 143 -7.68 -0.98 -2.73
C LYS A 143 -9.01 -1.21 -3.44
N LEU A 144 -8.97 -2.08 -4.43
CA LEU A 144 -10.17 -2.67 -5.02
C LEU A 144 -10.97 -3.46 -3.98
N GLY A 145 -12.30 -3.30 -4.01
CA GLY A 145 -13.25 -4.05 -3.20
C GLY A 145 -13.56 -5.44 -3.75
N MET A 146 -14.60 -6.06 -3.19
CA MET A 146 -15.10 -7.37 -3.64
C MET A 146 -15.48 -7.31 -5.12
N GLY A 147 -15.12 -8.36 -5.87
CA GLY A 147 -15.41 -8.44 -7.30
C GLY A 147 -14.69 -7.39 -8.15
N ARG A 148 -13.55 -6.84 -7.67
CA ARG A 148 -12.80 -5.72 -8.30
C ARG A 148 -13.55 -4.39 -8.27
N SER A 149 -14.38 -4.17 -7.24
CA SER A 149 -15.09 -2.91 -7.10
C SER A 149 -14.12 -1.72 -6.97
N ALA A 150 -14.25 -0.73 -7.84
CA ALA A 150 -13.42 0.48 -7.84
C ALA A 150 -13.76 1.46 -6.69
N LYS A 151 -14.77 1.15 -5.87
CA LYS A 151 -15.41 2.12 -4.97
C LYS A 151 -14.44 2.70 -3.93
N GLY A 152 -13.50 1.93 -3.38
CA GLY A 152 -12.48 2.47 -2.46
C GLY A 152 -11.65 3.62 -3.07
N ILE A 153 -11.19 3.41 -4.31
CA ILE A 153 -10.40 4.40 -5.07
C ILE A 153 -11.28 5.58 -5.51
N GLN A 154 -12.49 5.33 -6.01
CA GLN A 154 -13.44 6.37 -6.41
C GLN A 154 -13.89 7.26 -5.23
N TYR A 155 -14.09 6.65 -4.06
CA TYR A 155 -14.46 7.37 -2.84
C TYR A 155 -13.31 8.20 -2.31
N LEU A 156 -12.06 7.71 -2.39
CA LEU A 156 -10.91 8.56 -2.12
C LEU A 156 -10.87 9.73 -3.11
N ASP A 157 -11.05 9.49 -4.41
CA ASP A 157 -11.03 10.57 -5.40
C ASP A 157 -12.18 11.57 -5.25
N SER A 158 -13.31 11.17 -4.68
CA SER A 158 -14.38 12.11 -4.30
C SER A 158 -14.11 12.81 -2.95
N PHE A 159 -13.20 12.30 -2.13
CA PHE A 159 -12.92 12.82 -0.80
C PHE A 159 -12.21 14.20 -0.86
N PRO A 160 -12.61 15.21 -0.06
CA PRO A 160 -11.98 16.53 -0.12
C PRO A 160 -10.51 16.50 0.32
N ILE A 161 -9.59 16.97 -0.53
CA ILE A 161 -8.15 17.02 -0.23
C ILE A 161 -7.84 17.80 1.06
N LYS A 162 -8.51 18.95 1.26
CA LYS A 162 -8.37 19.78 2.48
C LYS A 162 -8.75 19.05 3.77
N LYS A 163 -9.59 18.01 3.69
CA LYS A 163 -9.87 17.16 4.86
C LYS A 163 -8.75 16.17 5.09
N TRP A 164 -8.21 15.56 4.03
CA TRP A 164 -7.08 14.64 4.10
C TRP A 164 -5.83 15.30 4.70
N GLU A 165 -5.49 16.50 4.23
CA GLU A 165 -4.31 17.27 4.66
C GLU A 165 -4.22 17.46 6.18
N LYS A 166 -5.35 17.57 6.88
CA LYS A 166 -5.40 17.74 8.35
C LYS A 166 -4.77 16.59 9.11
N TYR A 167 -4.73 15.40 8.52
CA TYR A 167 -4.30 14.18 9.17
C TYR A 167 -2.82 13.85 8.90
N ASN A 168 -2.19 14.52 7.94
CA ASN A 168 -0.80 14.32 7.52
C ASN A 168 -0.46 12.83 7.26
N LEU A 169 -1.38 12.12 6.59
CA LEU A 169 -1.17 10.75 6.13
C LEU A 169 -0.75 10.77 4.67
N LYS A 170 0.06 9.78 4.28
CA LYS A 170 0.56 9.64 2.92
C LYS A 170 -0.14 8.48 2.20
N LEU A 171 -0.01 8.44 0.88
CA LEU A 171 -0.63 7.44 0.03
C LEU A 171 0.41 6.48 -0.56
N CYS A 172 0.03 5.20 -0.63
CA CYS A 172 0.59 4.27 -1.59
C CYS A 172 -0.36 4.20 -2.79
N ILE A 173 0.20 4.27 -4.00
CA ILE A 173 -0.55 4.04 -5.23
C ILE A 173 -0.15 2.67 -5.78
N ASP A 174 -1.07 1.71 -5.72
CA ASP A 174 -0.98 0.45 -6.45
C ASP A 174 -1.41 0.67 -7.90
N ILE A 175 -0.43 0.63 -8.81
CA ILE A 175 -0.68 0.92 -10.23
C ILE A 175 -1.63 -0.11 -10.84
N GLY A 176 -1.54 -1.38 -10.46
CA GLY A 176 -2.42 -2.42 -11.00
C GLY A 176 -3.88 -2.19 -10.60
N ASP A 177 -4.12 -1.91 -9.32
CA ASP A 177 -5.46 -1.62 -8.82
C ASP A 177 -6.05 -0.35 -9.45
N TYR A 178 -5.25 0.72 -9.56
CA TYR A 178 -5.71 1.96 -10.19
C TYR A 178 -6.02 1.79 -11.68
N LEU A 179 -5.22 1.01 -12.41
CA LEU A 179 -5.50 0.70 -13.82
C LEU A 179 -6.84 -0.02 -14.00
N ILE A 180 -7.13 -0.98 -13.11
CA ILE A 180 -8.42 -1.69 -13.12
C ILE A 180 -9.56 -0.72 -12.75
N ALA A 181 -9.35 0.15 -11.77
CA ALA A 181 -10.39 1.03 -11.24
C ALA A 181 -10.74 2.22 -12.15
N THR A 182 -9.75 2.78 -12.85
CA THR A 182 -9.86 4.08 -13.53
C THR A 182 -9.57 4.01 -15.03
N GLY A 183 -8.93 2.94 -15.51
CA GLY A 183 -8.52 2.83 -16.91
C GLY A 183 -7.62 4.00 -17.32
N ASP A 184 -8.00 4.69 -18.40
CA ASP A 184 -7.22 5.79 -18.99
C ASP A 184 -7.24 7.08 -18.15
N GLU A 185 -8.13 7.19 -17.16
CA GLU A 185 -8.26 8.38 -16.30
C GLU A 185 -7.28 8.41 -15.13
N ILE A 186 -6.43 7.37 -14.97
CA ILE A 186 -5.52 7.23 -13.84
C ILE A 186 -4.69 8.48 -13.57
N VAL A 187 -4.14 9.15 -14.59
CA VAL A 187 -3.32 10.35 -14.39
C VAL A 187 -4.12 11.49 -13.76
N THR A 188 -5.41 11.63 -14.07
CA THR A 188 -6.29 12.62 -13.44
C THR A 188 -6.44 12.35 -11.94
N TYR A 189 -6.63 11.08 -11.57
CA TYR A 189 -6.67 10.66 -10.16
C TYR A 189 -5.34 10.95 -9.46
N LEU A 190 -4.21 10.63 -10.10
CA LEU A 190 -2.88 10.87 -9.52
C LEU A 190 -2.57 12.36 -9.40
N GLU A 191 -2.98 13.20 -10.35
CA GLU A 191 -2.75 14.65 -10.33
C GLU A 191 -3.37 15.30 -9.09
N LYS A 192 -4.58 14.86 -8.69
CA LYS A 192 -5.21 15.34 -7.46
C LYS A 192 -4.38 15.01 -6.21
N TRP A 193 -3.78 13.82 -6.17
CA TRP A 193 -3.14 13.28 -4.98
C TRP A 193 -1.61 13.36 -4.99
N LYS A 194 -0.99 13.96 -6.02
CA LYS A 194 0.46 13.96 -6.24
C LYS A 194 1.30 14.40 -5.05
N ASP A 195 0.82 15.39 -4.28
CA ASP A 195 1.49 15.91 -3.09
C ASP A 195 1.18 15.08 -1.82
N HIS A 196 0.60 13.90 -1.99
CA HIS A 196 0.31 12.94 -0.94
C HIS A 196 0.91 11.55 -1.22
N ILE A 197 1.36 11.29 -2.45
CA ILE A 197 1.98 10.02 -2.85
C ILE A 197 3.35 9.90 -2.19
N LYS A 198 3.57 8.82 -1.44
CA LYS A 198 4.86 8.48 -0.82
C LYS A 198 5.42 7.15 -1.34
N VAL A 199 4.55 6.17 -1.60
CA VAL A 199 4.92 4.85 -2.11
C VAL A 199 4.15 4.59 -3.41
N VAL A 200 4.77 3.87 -4.33
CA VAL A 200 4.11 3.36 -5.53
C VAL A 200 4.41 1.87 -5.63
N HIS A 201 3.37 1.05 -5.60
CA HIS A 201 3.50 -0.36 -5.95
C HIS A 201 3.41 -0.52 -7.47
N LEU A 202 4.52 -0.99 -8.04
CA LEU A 202 4.71 -1.02 -9.48
C LEU A 202 4.61 -2.45 -10.02
N HIS A 203 3.43 -2.77 -10.53
CA HIS A 203 3.18 -3.95 -11.35
C HIS A 203 2.13 -3.62 -12.42
N ASN A 204 2.07 -4.47 -13.44
CA ASN A 204 1.01 -4.43 -14.43
C ASN A 204 0.01 -5.58 -14.14
N VAL A 205 -1.04 -5.69 -14.93
CA VAL A 205 -2.11 -6.65 -14.75
C VAL A 205 -2.31 -7.46 -16.02
N ALA A 206 -2.49 -8.78 -15.86
CA ALA A 206 -3.01 -9.66 -16.90
C ALA A 206 -4.31 -10.31 -16.43
N TYR A 207 -5.22 -10.57 -17.36
CA TYR A 207 -6.49 -11.24 -17.09
C TYR A 207 -6.44 -12.71 -17.49
N GLU A 208 -6.91 -13.55 -16.58
CA GLU A 208 -7.12 -14.99 -16.78
C GLU A 208 -8.60 -15.30 -16.51
N GLY A 209 -9.42 -15.21 -17.56
CA GLY A 209 -10.88 -15.33 -17.44
C GLY A 209 -11.48 -14.16 -16.65
N ASP A 210 -12.16 -14.47 -15.55
CA ASP A 210 -12.77 -13.48 -14.65
C ASP A 210 -11.80 -12.95 -13.59
N ARG A 211 -10.61 -13.55 -13.48
CA ARG A 211 -9.56 -13.18 -12.53
C ARG A 211 -8.50 -12.33 -13.19
N TYR A 212 -7.70 -11.68 -12.36
CA TYR A 212 -6.51 -10.99 -12.79
C TYR A 212 -5.32 -11.42 -11.92
N ILE A 213 -4.13 -11.32 -12.49
CA ILE A 213 -2.87 -11.56 -11.81
C ILE A 213 -1.97 -10.34 -11.99
N TRP A 214 -1.12 -10.11 -11.00
CA TRP A 214 -0.04 -9.13 -11.12
C TRP A 214 1.08 -9.72 -11.97
N ILE A 215 1.58 -8.91 -12.89
CA ILE A 215 2.70 -9.26 -13.75
C ILE A 215 3.77 -8.16 -13.69
N PRO A 216 5.04 -8.49 -13.93
CA PRO A 216 6.10 -7.50 -13.98
C PRO A 216 5.83 -6.42 -15.04
N VAL A 217 6.29 -5.20 -14.78
CA VAL A 217 6.30 -4.15 -15.80
C VAL A 217 7.40 -4.48 -16.83
N HIS A 218 7.06 -4.45 -18.12
CA HIS A 218 8.01 -4.70 -19.19
C HIS A 218 7.76 -3.74 -20.36
N PRO A 219 8.81 -3.15 -20.99
CA PRO A 219 8.64 -2.19 -22.09
C PRO A 219 7.79 -2.72 -23.25
N SER A 220 7.82 -4.03 -23.53
CA SER A 220 7.00 -4.60 -24.61
C SER A 220 5.50 -4.51 -24.40
N HIS A 221 5.04 -4.17 -23.19
CA HIS A 221 3.61 -3.94 -22.91
C HIS A 221 3.10 -2.67 -23.60
N GLU A 222 3.98 -1.73 -23.94
CA GLU A 222 3.63 -0.50 -24.65
C GLU A 222 3.21 -0.75 -26.11
N ASP A 223 3.74 -1.81 -26.73
CA ASP A 223 3.58 -2.07 -28.15
C ASP A 223 2.60 -3.21 -28.48
N LYS A 224 2.38 -4.15 -27.54
CA LYS A 224 1.70 -5.43 -27.82
C LYS A 224 0.19 -5.44 -27.54
N GLY A 225 -0.37 -4.34 -27.04
CA GLY A 225 -1.82 -4.09 -26.94
C GLY A 225 -2.64 -5.01 -26.01
N LYS A 226 -2.02 -5.96 -25.30
CA LYS A 226 -2.71 -6.90 -24.38
C LYS A 226 -2.64 -6.50 -22.91
N GLN A 227 -1.61 -5.73 -22.55
CA GLN A 227 -1.38 -5.22 -21.20
C GLN A 227 -1.62 -3.71 -21.19
N TYR A 228 -1.80 -3.15 -19.99
CA TYR A 228 -1.89 -1.70 -19.85
C TYR A 228 -0.59 -1.02 -20.24
N LYS A 229 -0.70 0.08 -20.96
CA LYS A 229 0.41 0.99 -21.25
C LYS A 229 0.62 1.91 -20.06
N ILE A 230 1.81 1.91 -19.48
CA ILE A 230 2.07 2.66 -18.24
C ILE A 230 3.22 3.67 -18.35
N ALA A 231 3.91 3.74 -19.48
CA ALA A 231 5.01 4.69 -19.68
C ALA A 231 4.62 6.15 -19.37
N HIS A 232 3.41 6.55 -19.74
CA HIS A 232 2.89 7.88 -19.46
C HIS A 232 2.63 8.11 -17.95
N ILE A 233 2.21 7.09 -17.22
CA ILE A 233 2.01 7.11 -15.76
C ILE A 233 3.36 7.21 -15.05
N LEU A 234 4.36 6.44 -15.49
CA LEU A 234 5.72 6.52 -14.95
C LEU A 234 6.37 7.87 -15.21
N SER A 235 6.17 8.43 -16.41
CA SER A 235 6.61 9.79 -16.74
C SER A 235 5.98 10.84 -15.83
N PHE A 236 4.69 10.69 -15.51
CA PHE A 236 4.00 11.53 -14.54
C PHE A 236 4.63 11.39 -13.13
N LEU A 237 4.69 10.17 -12.60
CA LEU A 237 5.19 9.89 -11.25
C LEU A 237 6.65 10.31 -11.05
N SER A 238 7.49 10.17 -12.08
CA SER A 238 8.90 10.59 -12.02
C SER A 238 9.08 12.09 -11.76
N LYS A 239 8.06 12.90 -12.06
CA LYS A 239 8.03 14.36 -11.87
C LYS A 239 7.38 14.76 -10.54
N CYS A 240 6.72 13.83 -9.84
CA CYS A 240 6.23 14.07 -8.49
C CYS A 240 7.44 14.29 -7.56
N LYS A 241 7.31 15.23 -6.62
CA LYS A 241 8.37 15.52 -5.65
C LYS A 241 8.40 14.41 -4.61
N GLU A 242 9.59 13.96 -4.23
CA GLU A 242 9.74 13.19 -3.00
C GLU A 242 9.29 14.02 -1.80
N MET A 243 8.66 13.35 -0.84
CA MET A 243 8.09 13.95 0.36
C MET A 243 8.53 13.29 1.65
#